data_AF-A0A0C2E0Y1-F1
#
_entry.id   AF-A0A0C2E0Y1-F1
#
_cell.length_a   1.000
_cell.length_b   1.000
_cell.length_c   1.000
_cell.angle_alpha   90.00
_cell.angle_beta   90.00
_cell.angle_gamma   90.00
#
_symmetry.space_group_name_H-M   'P 1'
#
loop_
_entity.id
_entity.type
_entity.pdbx_description
1 polymer ?
#
loop_
_entity_poly.entity_id
_entity_poly.type
_entity_poly.pdbx_seq_one_letter_code
_entity_poly.pdbx_strand_id
1 'polypeptide(L)'
;MLIIIPKEVKDAPIQTKTKRVRRRAKQKSPRTNLITVDHDGDTSPLGMFFTCSGRTREEGINYQFACTIRDKRFKDVANVNDDTIGELRFYTIYGLARLISIFETEKNEDRRRFLMKDEKYKLVTTDGMRKAFTFYKKYCDHVIRAIALHDGSRLNLPHDGSTGIPIEQLNDLNNEGVSFAKVHTWEEITVKLMTRKALLLLPNGFRSHDAVFESNGDCEIFIYEKISDMMKTLVDHESRTEVVVTPTTNTPIPKQEWMRLSTSIAKVALRGTKVVVVAAPRGEEAWEQNRIDAREMIEWAKNGATMSRNVIDRIPMLESVSELCHSVGKHCRATSEDSYPHLVVKDFLESLWNCVKGDISLDENLKTKPARKSKAARTREYFKRNRERMSQENKVHNAPIRKMPHSNRVPPHNDQTHHH
;
A
#
# COMPACT_ATOMS: atom_id res chain seq x y z
N MET A 1 48.64 -70.58 33.47
CA MET A 1 48.00 -69.25 33.48
C MET A 1 47.97 -68.74 32.04
N LEU A 2 46.77 -68.44 31.51
CA LEU A 2 46.46 -67.65 30.30
C LEU A 2 47.07 -68.14 28.97
N ILE A 3 46.41 -69.07 28.28
CA ILE A 3 45.48 -68.88 27.14
C ILE A 3 46.16 -68.29 25.87
N ILE A 4 46.75 -69.23 25.11
CA ILE A 4 46.49 -69.64 23.72
C ILE A 4 46.13 -68.56 22.67
N ILE A 5 46.93 -68.64 21.59
CA ILE A 5 47.00 -67.87 20.35
C ILE A 5 46.01 -68.43 19.28
N PRO A 6 46.09 -68.11 17.97
CA PRO A 6 45.10 -67.40 17.15
C PRO A 6 44.40 -68.29 16.10
N LYS A 7 43.57 -67.70 15.22
CA LYS A 7 43.76 -67.63 13.75
C LYS A 7 42.45 -67.37 13.02
N GLU A 8 42.59 -66.57 11.96
CA GLU A 8 41.60 -66.30 10.92
C GLU A 8 41.03 -67.59 10.33
N VAL A 9 39.71 -67.62 10.09
CA VAL A 9 39.09 -68.41 9.03
C VAL A 9 38.01 -67.54 8.37
N LYS A 10 38.25 -67.14 7.13
CA LYS A 10 37.21 -66.78 6.17
C LYS A 10 36.63 -68.09 5.63
N ASP A 11 35.32 -68.27 5.73
CA ASP A 11 34.55 -69.13 4.85
C ASP A 11 33.10 -68.60 4.76
N ALA A 12 32.66 -68.30 3.54
CA ALA A 12 31.26 -68.02 3.20
C ALA A 12 30.49 -69.35 2.98
N PRO A 13 29.24 -69.36 2.49
CA PRO A 13 27.99 -68.73 2.93
C PRO A 13 26.90 -69.80 3.24
N ILE A 14 25.88 -69.51 4.05
CA ILE A 14 24.65 -70.35 4.10
C ILE A 14 23.40 -69.47 4.00
N GLN A 15 22.70 -69.61 2.86
CA GLN A 15 21.34 -69.13 2.66
C GLN A 15 20.37 -69.97 3.52
N THR A 16 19.59 -69.32 4.38
CA THR A 16 18.26 -69.85 4.74
C THR A 16 17.24 -68.72 4.72
N LYS A 17 16.29 -68.84 3.79
CA LYS A 17 15.14 -67.96 3.60
C LYS A 17 14.18 -68.13 4.78
N THR A 18 13.85 -67.07 5.51
CA THR A 18 12.58 -66.99 6.24
C THR A 18 11.84 -65.70 5.86
N LYS A 19 10.63 -65.93 5.35
CA LYS A 19 9.75 -64.99 4.65
C LYS A 19 9.05 -64.11 5.69
N ARG A 20 9.54 -62.88 5.92
CA ARG A 20 8.87 -61.91 6.81
C ARG A 20 7.63 -61.36 6.11
N VAL A 21 6.46 -61.85 6.51
CA VAL A 21 5.15 -61.38 6.02
C VAL A 21 4.98 -59.91 6.41
N ARG A 22 4.97 -59.02 5.42
CA ARG A 22 4.54 -57.62 5.58
C ARG A 22 3.04 -57.58 5.84
N ARG A 23 2.63 -57.44 7.11
CA ARG A 23 1.29 -56.93 7.42
C ARG A 23 1.25 -55.46 6.97
N ARG A 24 0.46 -55.18 5.93
CA ARG A 24 0.09 -53.83 5.53
C ARG A 24 -0.66 -53.18 6.70
N ALA A 25 0.01 -52.32 7.45
CA ALA A 25 -0.68 -51.34 8.27
C ALA A 25 -1.44 -50.41 7.32
N LYS A 26 -2.77 -50.35 7.44
CA LYS A 26 -3.60 -49.33 6.80
C LYS A 26 -3.01 -47.97 7.17
N GLN A 27 -2.51 -47.25 6.17
CA GLN A 27 -2.04 -45.89 6.28
C GLN A 27 -3.25 -45.02 6.71
N LYS A 28 -3.36 -44.72 8.00
CA LYS A 28 -4.24 -43.64 8.47
C LYS A 28 -3.60 -42.34 7.98
N SER A 29 -4.37 -41.55 7.23
CA SER A 29 -3.98 -40.19 6.83
C SER A 29 -3.55 -39.37 8.06
N PRO A 30 -2.53 -38.51 7.94
CA PRO A 30 -2.12 -37.66 9.06
C PRO A 30 -3.25 -36.67 9.36
N ARG A 31 -3.84 -36.77 10.56
CA ARG A 31 -4.61 -35.70 11.18
C ARG A 31 -3.61 -34.64 11.65
N THR A 32 -3.25 -33.71 10.78
CA THR A 32 -2.47 -32.52 11.12
C THR A 32 -3.31 -31.31 10.78
N ASN A 33 -4.18 -30.89 11.70
CA ASN A 33 -4.94 -29.63 11.63
C ASN A 33 -5.45 -29.20 13.03
N LEU A 34 -4.90 -29.73 14.12
CA LEU A 34 -5.33 -29.29 15.45
C LEU A 34 -4.73 -27.90 15.72
N ILE A 35 -5.61 -26.92 15.87
CA ILE A 35 -5.30 -25.63 16.46
C ILE A 35 -5.59 -25.82 17.93
N THR A 36 -4.55 -25.96 18.75
CA THR A 36 -4.69 -26.43 20.14
C THR A 36 -5.58 -25.52 20.98
N VAL A 37 -6.66 -26.07 21.54
CA VAL A 37 -7.10 -25.81 22.92
C VAL A 37 -7.65 -27.13 23.47
N ASP A 38 -7.20 -27.53 24.66
CA ASP A 38 -7.79 -28.61 25.42
C ASP A 38 -9.27 -28.27 25.71
N HIS A 39 -10.17 -29.19 25.40
CA HIS A 39 -11.62 -29.21 25.72
C HIS A 39 -12.63 -28.56 24.76
N ASP A 40 -12.23 -27.74 23.78
CA ASP A 40 -13.18 -26.98 22.92
C ASP A 40 -13.33 -27.54 21.50
N GLY A 41 -14.15 -28.58 21.33
CA GLY A 41 -14.61 -29.02 20.00
C GLY A 41 -13.52 -29.21 18.94
N ASP A 42 -13.89 -29.15 17.66
CA ASP A 42 -12.92 -29.12 16.56
C ASP A 42 -12.74 -27.68 16.07
N THR A 43 -11.63 -27.04 16.47
CA THR A 43 -11.25 -25.68 16.07
C THR A 43 -10.50 -25.64 14.74
N SER A 44 -10.24 -26.78 14.09
CA SER A 44 -9.54 -26.82 12.81
C SER A 44 -10.16 -25.95 11.71
N PRO A 45 -11.51 -25.73 11.65
CA PRO A 45 -12.10 -24.81 10.69
C PRO A 45 -11.73 -23.34 10.89
N LEU A 46 -11.19 -22.98 12.05
CA LEU A 46 -10.76 -21.61 12.38
C LEU A 46 -9.34 -21.29 11.93
N GLY A 47 -8.63 -22.23 11.33
CA GLY A 47 -7.31 -21.98 10.74
C GLY A 47 -7.43 -21.32 9.38
N MET A 48 -6.64 -20.29 9.11
CA MET A 48 -6.66 -19.64 7.80
C MET A 48 -6.27 -20.56 6.63
N PHE A 49 -5.57 -21.66 6.89
CA PHE A 49 -5.23 -22.69 5.89
C PHE A 49 -6.28 -23.80 5.77
N PHE A 50 -7.37 -23.73 6.54
CA PHE A 50 -8.47 -24.66 6.46
C PHE A 50 -9.03 -24.72 5.03
N THR A 51 -9.20 -25.95 4.54
CA THR A 51 -9.90 -26.23 3.29
C THR A 51 -11.18 -26.95 3.63
N CYS A 52 -12.33 -26.34 3.32
CA CYS A 52 -13.61 -27.01 3.51
C CYS A 52 -13.63 -28.31 2.69
N SER A 53 -14.07 -29.42 3.30
CA SER A 53 -14.17 -30.72 2.65
C SER A 53 -15.30 -30.80 1.62
N GLY A 54 -16.29 -29.88 1.70
CA GLY A 54 -17.53 -29.91 0.92
C GLY A 54 -18.40 -31.13 1.22
N ARG A 55 -18.04 -31.93 2.22
CA ARG A 55 -18.78 -33.15 2.57
C ARG A 55 -20.01 -32.77 3.36
N THR A 56 -21.14 -33.36 2.99
CA THR A 56 -22.41 -33.16 3.70
C THR A 56 -22.47 -33.93 5.01
N ARG A 57 -21.59 -34.91 5.24
CA ARG A 57 -21.57 -35.74 6.44
C ARG A 57 -20.14 -36.09 6.83
N GLU A 58 -19.84 -35.97 8.11
CA GLU A 58 -18.57 -36.39 8.70
C GLU A 58 -18.78 -37.56 9.66
N GLU A 59 -17.82 -38.49 9.71
CA GLU A 59 -17.89 -39.66 10.58
C GLU A 59 -17.95 -39.22 12.06
N GLY A 60 -19.01 -39.62 12.77
CA GLY A 60 -19.22 -39.25 14.17
C GLY A 60 -20.09 -38.00 14.39
N ILE A 61 -20.55 -37.34 13.31
CA ILE A 61 -21.43 -36.17 13.39
C ILE A 61 -22.82 -36.52 12.86
N ASN A 62 -23.84 -36.34 13.70
CA ASN A 62 -25.24 -36.73 13.42
C ASN A 62 -26.03 -35.69 12.61
N TYR A 63 -25.43 -34.55 12.28
CA TYR A 63 -26.05 -33.52 11.46
C TYR A 63 -25.34 -33.35 10.12
N GLN A 64 -26.04 -32.78 9.14
CA GLN A 64 -25.50 -32.53 7.81
C GLN A 64 -24.87 -31.14 7.70
N PHE A 65 -23.84 -31.01 6.87
CA PHE A 65 -23.22 -29.74 6.51
C PHE A 65 -23.69 -29.30 5.11
N ALA A 66 -24.08 -28.05 4.96
CA ALA A 66 -24.51 -27.43 3.70
C ALA A 66 -23.50 -26.37 3.23
N CYS A 67 -22.24 -26.78 3.03
CA CYS A 67 -21.19 -25.86 2.58
C CYS A 67 -21.27 -25.60 1.07
N THR A 68 -21.36 -24.33 0.67
CA THR A 68 -21.32 -23.90 -0.75
C THR A 68 -20.02 -23.20 -1.13
N ILE A 69 -19.10 -23.04 -0.17
CA ILE A 69 -17.84 -22.29 -0.36
C ILE A 69 -16.97 -22.78 -1.53
N ARG A 70 -17.00 -24.09 -1.85
CA ARG A 70 -16.20 -24.67 -2.94
C ARG A 70 -16.66 -24.26 -4.33
N ASP A 71 -17.93 -23.90 -4.46
CA ASP A 71 -18.51 -23.48 -5.73
C ASP A 71 -18.37 -21.96 -5.94
N LYS A 72 -17.90 -21.23 -4.92
CA LYS A 72 -17.68 -19.79 -4.97
C LYS A 72 -16.41 -19.45 -5.75
N ARG A 73 -16.51 -18.33 -6.46
CA ARG A 73 -15.42 -17.68 -7.19
C ARG A 73 -15.29 -16.25 -6.72
N PHE A 74 -14.23 -15.56 -7.14
CA PHE A 74 -14.00 -14.20 -6.68
C PHE A 74 -15.11 -13.22 -7.09
N LYS A 75 -15.82 -13.47 -8.21
CA LYS A 75 -17.02 -12.71 -8.59
C LYS A 75 -18.18 -12.80 -7.58
N ASP A 76 -18.22 -13.84 -6.74
CA ASP A 76 -19.21 -13.96 -5.66
C ASP A 76 -18.81 -13.16 -4.41
N VAL A 77 -17.57 -12.68 -4.36
CA VAL A 77 -16.97 -11.95 -3.23
C VAL A 77 -16.97 -10.44 -3.49
N ALA A 78 -16.68 -10.02 -4.72
CA ALA A 78 -16.57 -8.62 -5.11
C ALA A 78 -17.29 -8.37 -6.43
N ASN A 79 -17.77 -7.15 -6.63
CA ASN A 79 -18.28 -6.73 -7.94
C ASN A 79 -17.09 -6.48 -8.88
N VAL A 80 -16.88 -7.40 -9.82
CA VAL A 80 -15.73 -7.40 -10.72
C VAL A 80 -16.24 -7.44 -12.17
N ASN A 81 -15.92 -6.40 -12.94
CA ASN A 81 -16.24 -6.34 -14.37
C ASN A 81 -15.27 -7.17 -15.24
N ASP A 82 -14.12 -7.55 -14.68
CA ASP A 82 -13.10 -8.35 -15.34
C ASP A 82 -13.35 -9.85 -15.11
N ASP A 83 -13.78 -10.56 -16.15
CA ASP A 83 -14.05 -12.01 -16.10
C ASP A 83 -12.84 -12.83 -15.63
N THR A 84 -11.63 -12.39 -15.97
CA THR A 84 -10.41 -13.10 -15.59
C THR A 84 -10.19 -13.07 -14.08
N ILE A 85 -10.44 -11.92 -13.45
CA ILE A 85 -10.37 -11.76 -12.00
C ILE A 85 -11.59 -12.46 -11.35
N GLY A 86 -12.79 -12.29 -11.92
CA GLY A 86 -14.02 -12.85 -11.38
C GLY A 86 -14.03 -14.38 -11.32
N GLU A 87 -13.40 -15.05 -12.28
CA GLU A 87 -13.36 -16.51 -12.36
C GLU A 87 -12.30 -17.17 -11.46
N LEU A 88 -11.45 -16.39 -10.78
CA LEU A 88 -10.42 -16.89 -9.87
C LEU A 88 -11.04 -17.71 -8.73
N ARG A 89 -10.41 -18.85 -8.44
CA ARG A 89 -10.79 -19.75 -7.36
C ARG A 89 -9.94 -19.51 -6.12
N PHE A 90 -10.51 -19.86 -4.98
CA PHE A 90 -9.81 -19.91 -3.70
C PHE A 90 -10.28 -21.16 -2.95
N TYR A 91 -9.37 -21.80 -2.23
CA TYR A 91 -9.66 -23.06 -1.52
C TYR A 91 -9.52 -22.92 -0.01
N THR A 92 -8.77 -21.91 0.45
CA THR A 92 -8.53 -21.61 1.86
C THR A 92 -8.93 -20.16 2.19
N ILE A 93 -9.15 -19.89 3.47
CA ILE A 93 -9.42 -18.54 3.98
C ILE A 93 -8.24 -17.61 3.66
N TYR A 94 -7.00 -18.08 3.84
CA TYR A 94 -5.79 -17.37 3.42
C TYR A 94 -5.80 -17.06 1.91
N GLY A 95 -6.20 -18.05 1.10
CA GLY A 95 -6.30 -17.90 -0.35
C GLY A 95 -7.25 -16.78 -0.75
N LEU A 96 -8.42 -16.71 -0.11
CA LEU A 96 -9.39 -15.64 -0.31
C LEU A 96 -8.89 -14.30 0.23
N ALA A 97 -8.34 -14.27 1.45
CA ALA A 97 -7.80 -13.06 2.08
C ALA A 97 -6.73 -12.40 1.21
N ARG A 98 -5.88 -13.21 0.56
CA ARG A 98 -4.87 -12.75 -0.39
C ARG A 98 -5.51 -12.04 -1.60
N LEU A 99 -6.50 -12.68 -2.23
CA LEU A 99 -7.19 -12.09 -3.38
C LEU A 99 -7.88 -10.77 -3.02
N ILE A 100 -8.61 -10.74 -1.89
CA ILE A 100 -9.24 -9.50 -1.39
C ILE A 100 -8.17 -8.42 -1.17
N SER A 101 -7.09 -8.76 -0.47
CA SER A 101 -6.02 -7.82 -0.15
C SER A 101 -5.39 -7.19 -1.41
N ILE A 102 -5.11 -7.98 -2.44
CA ILE A 102 -4.58 -7.46 -3.71
C ILE A 102 -5.63 -6.62 -4.43
N PHE A 103 -6.87 -7.11 -4.49
CA PHE A 103 -7.95 -6.44 -5.20
C PHE A 103 -8.22 -5.04 -4.66
N GLU A 104 -8.19 -4.87 -3.35
CA GLU A 104 -8.48 -3.59 -2.69
C GLU A 104 -7.31 -2.62 -2.71
N THR A 105 -6.07 -3.11 -2.73
CA THR A 105 -4.87 -2.26 -2.60
C THR A 105 -4.22 -1.87 -3.93
N GLU A 106 -4.38 -2.66 -5.00
CA GLU A 106 -3.75 -2.38 -6.30
C GLU A 106 -4.69 -1.63 -7.25
N LYS A 107 -4.39 -0.35 -7.52
CA LYS A 107 -5.19 0.54 -8.37
C LYS A 107 -5.02 0.20 -9.85
N ASN A 108 -3.82 -0.21 -10.26
CA ASN A 108 -3.54 -0.52 -11.66
C ASN A 108 -4.17 -1.86 -12.05
N GLU A 109 -5.09 -1.85 -13.02
CA GLU A 109 -5.90 -3.02 -13.34
C GLU A 109 -5.08 -4.19 -13.88
N ASP A 110 -4.12 -3.93 -14.77
CA ASP A 110 -3.28 -4.96 -15.37
C ASP A 110 -2.33 -5.58 -14.34
N ARG A 111 -1.71 -4.74 -13.50
CA ARG A 111 -0.87 -5.21 -12.40
C ARG A 111 -1.69 -6.01 -11.39
N ARG A 112 -2.88 -5.54 -11.03
CA ARG A 112 -3.80 -6.27 -10.15
C ARG A 112 -4.13 -7.64 -10.74
N ARG A 113 -4.51 -7.71 -12.02
CA ARG A 113 -4.80 -8.97 -12.72
C ARG A 113 -3.60 -9.92 -12.68
N PHE A 114 -2.41 -9.42 -12.95
CA PHE A 114 -1.17 -10.19 -12.87
C PHE A 114 -0.89 -10.72 -11.46
N LEU A 115 -0.95 -9.85 -10.45
CA LEU A 115 -0.66 -10.20 -9.06
C LEU A 115 -1.67 -11.17 -8.46
N MET A 116 -2.96 -11.04 -8.80
CA MET A 116 -4.00 -11.95 -8.31
C MET A 116 -3.87 -13.37 -8.89
N LYS A 117 -3.37 -13.49 -10.13
CA LYS A 117 -3.06 -14.78 -10.76
C LYS A 117 -1.82 -15.45 -10.19
N ASP A 118 -0.84 -14.66 -9.74
CA ASP A 118 0.38 -15.19 -9.16
C ASP A 118 0.14 -15.68 -7.72
N GLU A 119 -0.04 -17.00 -7.55
CA GLU A 119 -0.17 -17.61 -6.23
C GLU A 119 1.06 -17.42 -5.34
N LYS A 120 2.24 -17.14 -5.92
CA LYS A 120 3.47 -16.85 -5.18
C LYS A 120 3.50 -15.41 -4.68
N TYR A 121 2.61 -14.54 -5.16
CA TYR A 121 2.52 -13.17 -4.66
C TYR A 121 1.77 -13.14 -3.33
N LYS A 122 2.55 -13.04 -2.25
CA LYS A 122 2.04 -13.09 -0.87
C LYS A 122 1.74 -11.67 -0.39
N LEU A 123 0.47 -11.28 -0.45
CA LEU A 123 -0.05 -10.06 0.13
C LEU A 123 -1.33 -10.41 0.88
N VAL A 124 -1.34 -10.22 2.20
CA VAL A 124 -2.51 -10.42 3.05
C VAL A 124 -2.59 -9.27 4.05
N THR A 125 -3.76 -8.66 4.15
CA THR A 125 -4.02 -7.55 5.06
C THR A 125 -4.94 -8.02 6.18
N THR A 126 -4.92 -7.31 7.32
CA THR A 126 -5.89 -7.56 8.39
C THR A 126 -7.33 -7.47 7.86
N ASP A 127 -7.62 -6.46 7.04
CA ASP A 127 -8.95 -6.26 6.46
C ASP A 127 -9.35 -7.42 5.52
N GLY A 128 -8.45 -7.82 4.62
CA GLY A 128 -8.66 -8.99 3.75
C GLY A 128 -8.92 -10.28 4.54
N MET A 129 -8.22 -10.48 5.67
CA MET A 129 -8.43 -11.63 6.55
C MET A 129 -9.79 -11.59 7.26
N ARG A 130 -10.17 -10.43 7.82
CA ARG A 130 -11.49 -10.20 8.44
C ARG A 130 -12.63 -10.49 7.46
N LYS A 131 -12.53 -9.98 6.24
CA LYS A 131 -13.53 -10.21 5.18
C LYS A 131 -13.57 -11.67 4.74
N ALA A 132 -12.42 -12.31 4.57
CA ALA A 132 -12.35 -13.72 4.18
C ALA A 132 -12.99 -14.65 5.21
N PHE A 133 -12.71 -14.46 6.51
CA PHE A 133 -13.35 -15.22 7.57
C PHE A 133 -14.87 -15.00 7.60
N THR A 134 -15.32 -13.76 7.42
CA THR A 134 -16.76 -13.44 7.39
C THR A 134 -17.46 -14.06 6.18
N PHE A 135 -16.79 -14.10 5.01
CA PHE A 135 -17.29 -14.80 3.82
C PHE A 135 -17.40 -16.32 4.07
N TYR A 136 -16.36 -16.93 4.63
CA TYR A 136 -16.38 -18.36 4.98
C TYR A 136 -17.44 -18.67 6.04
N LYS A 137 -17.63 -17.82 7.05
CA LYS A 137 -18.72 -17.93 8.03
C LYS A 137 -20.08 -18.03 7.34
N LYS A 138 -20.33 -17.25 6.28
CA LYS A 138 -21.61 -17.31 5.55
C LYS A 138 -21.80 -18.59 4.72
N TYR A 139 -20.75 -19.10 4.09
CA TYR A 139 -20.87 -20.17 3.08
C TYR A 139 -20.27 -21.52 3.50
N CYS A 140 -19.76 -21.64 4.73
CA CYS A 140 -19.17 -22.87 5.27
C CYS A 140 -19.68 -23.17 6.67
N ASP A 141 -20.56 -24.18 6.77
CA ASP A 141 -21.11 -24.66 8.04
C ASP A 141 -20.05 -25.09 9.06
N HIS A 142 -18.89 -25.60 8.62
CA HIS A 142 -17.79 -25.95 9.52
C HIS A 142 -17.26 -24.70 10.23
N VAL A 143 -17.10 -23.60 9.49
CA VAL A 143 -16.55 -22.34 10.02
C VAL A 143 -17.54 -21.66 10.94
N ILE A 144 -18.82 -21.50 10.55
CA ILE A 144 -19.82 -20.87 11.42
C ILE A 144 -20.02 -21.62 12.74
N ARG A 145 -20.02 -22.97 12.70
CA ARG A 145 -20.14 -23.79 13.92
C ARG A 145 -18.91 -23.65 14.80
N ALA A 146 -17.71 -23.72 14.22
CA ALA A 146 -16.49 -23.52 14.98
C ALA A 146 -16.44 -22.11 15.60
N ILE A 147 -16.86 -21.07 14.88
CA ILE A 147 -16.95 -19.69 15.40
C ILE A 147 -17.94 -19.61 16.56
N ALA A 148 -19.10 -20.26 16.45
CA ALA A 148 -20.16 -20.23 17.46
C ALA A 148 -19.77 -20.99 18.75
N LEU A 149 -18.96 -22.03 18.64
CA LEU A 149 -18.49 -22.83 19.78
C LEU A 149 -17.20 -22.32 20.39
N HIS A 150 -16.44 -21.50 19.67
CA HIS A 150 -15.16 -20.97 20.14
C HIS A 150 -15.39 -19.99 21.30
N ASP A 151 -14.72 -20.20 22.42
CA ASP A 151 -14.77 -19.36 23.62
C ASP A 151 -14.13 -17.97 23.44
N GLY A 152 -13.26 -17.80 22.44
CA GLY A 152 -12.51 -16.57 22.20
C GLY A 152 -11.07 -16.60 22.69
N SER A 153 -10.59 -17.76 23.15
CA SER A 153 -9.18 -18.01 23.40
C SER A 153 -8.32 -17.80 22.14
N ARG A 154 -7.00 -17.62 22.35
CA ARG A 154 -6.07 -17.40 21.23
C ARG A 154 -5.79 -18.71 20.51
N LEU A 155 -5.97 -18.67 19.19
CA LEU A 155 -5.65 -19.76 18.28
C LEU A 155 -4.19 -19.68 17.83
N ASN A 156 -3.49 -20.80 17.87
CA ASN A 156 -2.13 -20.94 17.34
C ASN A 156 -2.13 -21.90 16.15
N LEU A 157 -1.70 -21.41 15.00
CA LEU A 157 -1.54 -22.22 13.80
C LEU A 157 -0.40 -23.23 14.00
N PRO A 158 -0.55 -24.45 13.47
CA PRO A 158 0.48 -25.49 13.61
C PRO A 158 1.67 -25.30 12.65
N HIS A 159 1.53 -24.45 11.62
CA HIS A 159 2.56 -24.21 10.62
C HIS A 159 2.33 -22.88 9.89
N ASP A 160 3.35 -22.38 9.20
CA ASP A 160 3.32 -21.16 8.39
C ASP A 160 2.68 -21.34 7.00
N GLY A 161 2.34 -22.57 6.62
CA GLY A 161 1.76 -22.90 5.32
C GLY A 161 2.71 -22.65 4.15
N SER A 162 4.04 -22.63 4.39
CA SER A 162 5.06 -22.25 3.40
C SER A 162 4.86 -20.85 2.82
N THR A 163 4.14 -19.99 3.55
CA THR A 163 3.99 -18.58 3.20
C THR A 163 5.30 -17.82 3.43
N GLY A 164 6.23 -18.32 4.24
CA GLY A 164 7.45 -17.57 4.59
C GLY A 164 7.16 -16.27 5.35
N ILE A 165 5.91 -16.10 5.79
CA ILE A 165 5.50 -15.11 6.76
C ILE A 165 5.73 -15.73 8.15
N PRO A 166 6.36 -15.02 9.10
CA PRO A 166 6.50 -15.47 10.47
C PRO A 166 5.18 -15.99 11.06
N ILE A 167 5.23 -17.14 11.74
CA ILE A 167 4.03 -17.83 12.22
C ILE A 167 3.27 -17.01 13.27
N GLU A 168 3.99 -16.22 14.07
CA GLU A 168 3.43 -15.31 15.07
C GLU A 168 2.50 -14.29 14.43
N GLN A 169 2.91 -13.74 13.28
CA GLN A 169 2.12 -12.78 12.54
C GLN A 169 0.91 -13.41 11.86
N LEU A 170 1.04 -14.65 11.38
CA LEU A 170 -0.10 -15.41 10.87
C LEU A 170 -1.10 -15.70 12.00
N ASN A 171 -0.64 -16.00 13.22
CA ASN A 171 -1.51 -16.17 14.38
C ASN A 171 -2.27 -14.89 14.68
N ASP A 172 -1.62 -13.73 14.68
CA ASP A 172 -2.29 -12.44 14.90
C ASP A 172 -3.36 -12.18 13.84
N LEU A 173 -3.04 -12.37 12.55
CA LEU A 173 -4.02 -12.24 11.46
C LEU A 173 -5.20 -13.22 11.60
N ASN A 174 -4.92 -14.47 11.97
CA ASN A 174 -5.95 -15.50 12.16
C ASN A 174 -6.93 -15.09 13.26
N ASN A 175 -6.40 -14.71 14.43
CA ASN A 175 -7.19 -14.32 15.59
C ASN A 175 -8.00 -13.04 15.32
N GLU A 176 -7.42 -12.05 14.65
CA GLU A 176 -8.14 -10.86 14.20
C GLU A 176 -9.31 -11.20 13.27
N GLY A 177 -9.09 -12.12 12.32
CA GLY A 177 -10.13 -12.59 11.41
C GLY A 177 -11.28 -13.30 12.12
N VAL A 178 -10.95 -14.23 13.03
CA VAL A 178 -11.95 -14.98 13.83
C VAL A 178 -12.73 -14.06 14.75
N SER A 179 -12.04 -13.19 15.49
CA SER A 179 -12.66 -12.22 16.40
C SER A 179 -13.63 -11.29 15.67
N PHE A 180 -13.21 -10.77 14.51
CA PHE A 180 -14.07 -9.94 13.69
C PHE A 180 -15.30 -10.69 13.16
N ALA A 181 -15.11 -11.89 12.62
CA ALA A 181 -16.20 -12.69 12.07
C ALA A 181 -17.20 -13.16 13.14
N LYS A 182 -16.82 -13.24 14.42
CA LYS A 182 -17.77 -13.53 15.51
C LYS A 182 -18.90 -12.50 15.58
N VAL A 183 -18.59 -11.22 15.42
CA VAL A 183 -19.53 -10.11 15.66
C VAL A 183 -20.06 -9.43 14.40
N HIS A 184 -19.60 -9.83 13.20
CA HIS A 184 -20.06 -9.26 11.92
C HIS A 184 -20.71 -10.31 11.01
N THR A 185 -21.54 -9.83 10.08
CA THR A 185 -22.17 -10.64 9.02
C THR A 185 -21.63 -10.24 7.65
N TRP A 186 -21.70 -11.13 6.66
CA TRP A 186 -21.14 -10.82 5.33
C TRP A 186 -21.93 -9.74 4.59
N GLU A 187 -23.22 -9.60 4.90
CA GLU A 187 -24.13 -8.60 4.34
C GLU A 187 -23.68 -7.17 4.63
N GLU A 188 -22.94 -6.95 5.73
CA GLU A 188 -22.40 -5.65 6.13
C GLU A 188 -21.05 -5.33 5.44
N ILE A 189 -20.46 -6.32 4.78
CA ILE A 189 -19.09 -6.22 4.24
C ILE A 189 -19.13 -5.83 2.77
N THR A 190 -18.31 -4.83 2.42
CA THR A 190 -18.06 -4.46 1.03
C THR A 190 -16.62 -4.74 0.66
N VAL A 191 -16.41 -5.44 -0.46
CA VAL A 191 -15.11 -5.58 -1.11
C VAL A 191 -15.04 -4.65 -2.31
N LYS A 192 -14.20 -3.62 -2.22
CA LYS A 192 -14.03 -2.63 -3.28
C LYS A 192 -12.62 -2.04 -3.27
N LEU A 193 -12.20 -1.52 -4.41
CA LEU A 193 -10.95 -0.76 -4.52
C LEU A 193 -10.87 0.32 -3.44
N MET A 194 -9.72 0.41 -2.75
CA MET A 194 -9.47 1.50 -1.83
C MET A 194 -9.38 2.82 -2.60
N THR A 195 -10.33 3.70 -2.35
CA THR A 195 -10.36 5.09 -2.87
C THR A 195 -9.67 6.08 -1.92
N ARG A 196 -8.88 5.58 -0.96
CA ARG A 196 -8.18 6.40 0.03
C ARG A 196 -7.08 7.23 -0.64
N LYS A 197 -6.95 8.49 -0.20
CA LYS A 197 -5.91 9.41 -0.66
C LYS A 197 -4.52 8.92 -0.26
N ALA A 198 -3.49 9.45 -0.92
CA ALA A 198 -2.13 9.34 -0.40
C ALA A 198 -1.92 10.39 0.69
N LEU A 199 -1.12 10.06 1.69
CA LEU A 199 -0.70 10.99 2.74
C LEU A 199 0.80 11.25 2.60
N LEU A 200 1.18 12.52 2.63
CA LEU A 200 2.56 12.98 2.65
C LEU A 200 2.86 13.59 4.02
N LEU A 201 3.73 12.96 4.79
CA LEU A 201 4.19 13.41 6.09
C LEU A 201 5.52 14.14 5.92
N LEU A 202 5.49 15.47 6.11
CA LEU A 202 6.65 16.33 6.02
C LEU A 202 7.02 16.92 7.38
N PRO A 203 8.31 17.13 7.67
CA PRO A 203 8.72 17.80 8.90
C PRO A 203 8.38 19.31 8.86
N ASN A 204 8.35 19.95 10.04
CA ASN A 204 7.97 21.35 10.25
C ASN A 204 8.71 22.37 9.37
N GLY A 205 9.91 22.05 8.88
CA GLY A 205 10.62 22.88 7.89
C GLY A 205 9.84 23.13 6.60
N PHE A 206 8.89 22.26 6.25
CA PHE A 206 8.06 22.35 5.04
C PHE A 206 6.71 23.05 5.24
N ARG A 207 6.47 23.71 6.37
CA ARG A 207 5.21 24.41 6.63
C ARG A 207 4.83 25.49 5.59
N SER A 208 5.78 25.95 4.78
CA SER A 208 5.56 26.87 3.66
C SER A 208 5.14 26.18 2.35
N HIS A 209 4.85 24.87 2.35
CA HIS A 209 4.49 24.09 1.15
C HIS A 209 3.28 24.67 0.40
N ASP A 210 2.29 25.22 1.10
CA ASP A 210 1.11 25.85 0.50
C ASP A 210 1.46 27.07 -0.36
N ALA A 211 2.60 27.71 -0.17
CA ALA A 211 3.03 28.80 -1.03
C ALA A 211 3.46 28.30 -2.43
N VAL A 212 3.74 27.00 -2.57
CA VAL A 212 4.40 26.39 -3.72
C VAL A 212 3.50 25.35 -4.41
N PHE A 213 2.65 24.65 -3.67
CA PHE A 213 1.81 23.56 -4.17
C PHE A 213 0.32 23.79 -3.91
N GLU A 214 -0.53 23.27 -4.79
CA GLU A 214 -1.96 23.08 -4.56
C GLU A 214 -2.23 21.59 -4.43
N SER A 215 -2.88 21.19 -3.33
CA SER A 215 -3.39 19.82 -3.21
C SER A 215 -4.42 19.59 -4.31
N ASN A 216 -4.20 18.54 -5.11
CA ASN A 216 -5.08 18.14 -6.20
C ASN A 216 -6.25 17.25 -5.72
N GLY A 217 -6.43 17.10 -4.40
CA GLY A 217 -7.46 16.24 -3.81
C GLY A 217 -7.07 14.78 -3.66
N ASP A 218 -6.05 14.28 -4.37
CA ASP A 218 -5.59 12.87 -4.31
C ASP A 218 -4.45 12.63 -3.31
N CYS A 219 -3.81 13.71 -2.87
CA CYS A 219 -2.77 13.70 -1.85
C CYS A 219 -3.04 14.73 -0.75
N GLU A 220 -3.00 14.28 0.49
CA GLU A 220 -3.07 15.09 1.69
C GLU A 220 -1.66 15.29 2.25
N ILE A 221 -1.32 16.53 2.61
CA ILE A 221 -0.01 16.86 3.17
C ILE A 221 -0.22 17.18 4.65
N PHE A 222 0.53 16.50 5.51
CA PHE A 222 0.55 16.72 6.95
C PHE A 222 1.94 17.16 7.39
N ILE A 223 2.00 18.27 8.12
CA ILE A 223 3.24 18.79 8.69
C ILE A 223 3.34 18.32 10.14
N TYR A 224 4.39 17.59 10.47
CA TYR A 224 4.65 17.13 11.82
C TYR A 224 5.81 17.90 12.47
N GLU A 225 5.72 18.12 13.78
CA GLU A 225 6.79 18.75 14.56
C GLU A 225 7.64 17.68 15.25
N LYS A 226 6.99 16.65 15.81
CA LYS A 226 7.63 15.55 16.53
C LYS A 226 7.30 14.19 15.91
N ILE A 227 8.13 13.18 16.18
CA ILE A 227 7.83 11.80 15.78
C ILE A 227 6.51 11.33 16.38
N SER A 228 6.14 11.78 17.59
CA SER A 228 4.84 11.47 18.19
C SER A 228 3.65 11.86 17.31
N ASP A 229 3.73 13.03 16.68
CA ASP A 229 2.65 13.55 15.83
C ASP A 229 2.56 12.72 14.56
N MET A 230 3.72 12.41 13.97
CA MET A 230 3.81 11.53 12.82
C MET A 230 3.23 10.13 13.13
N MET A 231 3.58 9.52 14.26
CA MET A 231 3.05 8.21 14.66
C MET A 231 1.52 8.24 14.82
N LYS A 232 1.00 9.28 15.47
CA LYS A 232 -0.44 9.47 15.63
C LYS A 232 -1.12 9.58 14.27
N THR A 233 -0.60 10.45 13.39
CA THR A 233 -1.18 10.65 12.06
C THR A 233 -1.13 9.37 11.22
N LEU A 234 -0.02 8.64 11.21
CA LEU A 234 0.10 7.33 10.53
C LEU A 234 -0.97 6.34 10.99
N VAL A 235 -1.26 6.29 12.29
CA VAL A 235 -2.21 5.32 12.84
C VAL A 235 -3.67 5.76 12.67
N ASP A 236 -3.94 7.06 12.75
CA ASP A 236 -5.29 7.62 12.70
C ASP A 236 -5.77 7.83 11.26
N HIS A 237 -4.87 8.13 10.32
CA HIS A 237 -5.24 8.23 8.91
C HIS A 237 -5.41 6.87 8.26
N GLU A 238 -6.51 6.73 7.55
CA GLU A 238 -6.73 5.61 6.65
C GLU A 238 -6.30 6.00 5.24
N SER A 239 -4.99 5.94 4.99
CA SER A 239 -4.41 6.26 3.68
C SER A 239 -4.09 4.99 2.90
N ARG A 240 -4.15 5.05 1.56
CA ARG A 240 -3.70 3.93 0.72
C ARG A 240 -2.18 3.84 0.66
N THR A 241 -1.54 5.00 0.64
CA THR A 241 -0.09 5.12 0.57
C THR A 241 0.36 6.30 1.40
N GLU A 242 1.45 6.13 2.11
CA GLU A 242 2.01 7.13 3.01
C GLU A 242 3.46 7.36 2.63
N VAL A 243 3.82 8.62 2.41
CA VAL A 243 5.20 9.02 2.16
C VAL A 243 5.69 9.74 3.40
N VAL A 244 6.70 9.15 4.05
CA VAL A 244 7.30 9.67 5.27
C VAL A 244 8.64 10.27 4.92
N VAL A 245 8.74 11.60 5.02
CA VAL A 245 10.04 12.28 4.96
C VAL A 245 10.62 12.31 6.38
N THR A 246 11.88 11.92 6.56
CA THR A 246 12.52 11.85 7.88
C THR A 246 12.60 13.23 8.57
N PRO A 247 12.72 13.29 9.90
CA PRO A 247 12.76 14.56 10.62
C PRO A 247 13.96 15.45 10.26
N THR A 248 13.74 16.77 10.31
CA THR A 248 14.77 17.81 10.14
C THR A 248 15.05 18.47 11.49
N THR A 249 15.94 17.88 12.28
CA THR A 249 16.29 18.36 13.64
C THR A 249 17.79 18.63 13.74
N ASN A 250 18.18 19.57 14.61
CA ASN A 250 19.59 19.81 14.93
C ASN A 250 20.12 18.84 15.99
N THR A 251 19.24 18.27 16.81
CA THR A 251 19.61 17.25 17.81
C THR A 251 19.23 15.86 17.34
N PRO A 252 20.07 14.84 17.58
CA PRO A 252 19.73 13.45 17.30
C PRO A 252 18.46 13.03 18.05
N ILE A 253 17.62 12.26 17.38
CA ILE A 253 16.38 11.76 17.97
C ILE A 253 16.68 10.51 18.80
N PRO A 254 16.09 10.37 20.02
CA PRO A 254 16.30 9.19 20.84
C PRO A 254 15.92 7.89 20.13
N LYS A 255 16.77 6.86 20.22
CA LYS A 255 16.55 5.53 19.60
C LYS A 255 15.18 4.91 19.95
N GLN A 256 14.65 5.18 21.14
CA GLN A 256 13.33 4.71 21.56
C GLN A 256 12.19 5.27 20.69
N GLU A 257 12.28 6.51 20.24
CA GLU A 257 11.26 7.11 19.37
C GLU A 257 11.26 6.47 17.98
N TRP A 258 12.45 6.20 17.43
CA TRP A 258 12.60 5.45 16.20
C TRP A 258 12.00 4.04 16.29
N MET A 259 12.20 3.32 17.39
CA MET A 259 11.57 1.99 17.61
C MET A 259 10.04 2.05 17.72
N ARG A 260 9.49 3.12 18.31
CA ARG A 260 8.03 3.30 18.35
C ARG A 260 7.46 3.63 16.97
N LEU A 261 8.20 4.41 16.18
CA LEU A 261 7.83 4.72 14.81
C LEU A 261 7.86 3.47 13.93
N SER A 262 8.88 2.60 14.05
CA SER A 262 8.94 1.35 13.27
C SER A 262 7.74 0.45 13.55
N THR A 263 7.32 0.36 14.81
CA THR A 263 6.12 -0.38 15.22
C THR A 263 4.85 0.19 14.59
N SER A 264 4.74 1.53 14.54
CA SER A 264 3.61 2.22 13.92
C SER A 264 3.57 1.98 12.40
N ILE A 265 4.72 2.09 11.72
CA ILE A 265 4.85 1.79 10.29
C ILE A 265 4.50 0.34 10.01
N ALA A 266 4.98 -0.61 10.81
CA ALA A 266 4.65 -2.03 10.65
C ALA A 266 3.14 -2.29 10.79
N LYS A 267 2.49 -1.64 11.76
CA LYS A 267 1.04 -1.72 11.97
C LYS A 267 0.26 -1.16 10.77
N VAL A 268 0.71 -0.05 10.20
CA VAL A 268 0.04 0.55 9.04
C VAL A 268 0.28 -0.30 7.78
N ALA A 269 1.49 -0.82 7.58
CA ALA A 269 1.80 -1.77 6.52
C ALA A 269 0.92 -3.03 6.55
N LEU A 270 0.60 -3.53 7.76
CA LEU A 270 -0.29 -4.67 7.98
C LEU A 270 -1.74 -4.40 7.54
N ARG A 271 -2.19 -3.14 7.60
CA ARG A 271 -3.51 -2.72 7.07
C ARG A 271 -3.56 -2.69 5.54
N GLY A 272 -2.44 -2.94 4.87
CA GLY A 272 -2.33 -2.89 3.40
C GLY A 272 -1.84 -1.56 2.85
N THR A 273 -1.54 -0.60 3.72
CA THR A 273 -1.00 0.70 3.32
C THR A 273 0.46 0.55 2.90
N LYS A 274 0.82 1.08 1.73
CA LYS A 274 2.23 1.19 1.33
C LYS A 274 2.86 2.37 2.05
N VAL A 275 3.96 2.17 2.76
CA VAL A 275 4.70 3.23 3.46
C VAL A 275 6.05 3.40 2.77
N VAL A 276 6.29 4.56 2.18
CA VAL A 276 7.55 4.92 1.52
C VAL A 276 8.31 5.86 2.44
N VAL A 277 9.48 5.46 2.89
CA VAL A 277 10.31 6.30 3.78
C VAL A 277 11.45 6.91 2.98
N VAL A 278 11.60 8.23 3.08
CA VAL A 278 12.57 9.02 2.31
C VAL A 278 13.33 9.98 3.21
N ALA A 279 14.63 10.13 2.96
CA ALA A 279 15.46 11.07 3.73
C ALA A 279 15.07 12.52 3.43
N ALA A 280 15.04 13.33 4.49
CA ALA A 280 14.90 14.78 4.41
C ALA A 280 16.08 15.46 3.70
N PRO A 281 15.90 16.73 3.26
CA PRO A 281 16.99 17.59 2.83
C PRO A 281 18.16 17.60 3.81
N ARG A 282 19.36 17.82 3.26
CA ARG A 282 20.55 18.09 4.06
C ARG A 282 20.50 19.47 4.67
N GLY A 283 21.18 19.61 5.80
CA GLY A 283 21.57 20.92 6.32
C GLY A 283 21.46 21.07 7.82
N GLU A 284 20.61 20.28 8.46
CA GLU A 284 20.52 20.27 9.92
C GLU A 284 21.67 19.46 10.53
N GLU A 285 22.06 19.79 11.76
CA GLU A 285 23.25 19.24 12.41
C GLU A 285 23.14 17.72 12.65
N ALA A 286 21.97 17.22 13.04
CA ALA A 286 21.74 15.80 13.28
C ALA A 286 21.35 15.01 12.02
N TRP A 287 21.43 15.61 10.81
CA TRP A 287 20.95 14.98 9.59
C TRP A 287 21.59 13.61 9.31
N GLU A 288 22.92 13.49 9.45
CA GLU A 288 23.62 12.22 9.19
C GLU A 288 23.15 11.11 10.14
N GLN A 289 23.09 11.41 11.45
CA GLN A 289 22.63 10.47 12.45
C GLN A 289 21.17 10.08 12.22
N ASN A 290 20.29 11.05 11.96
CA ASN A 290 18.88 10.78 11.67
C ASN A 290 18.70 9.94 10.40
N ARG A 291 19.55 10.13 9.37
CA ARG A 291 19.54 9.32 8.15
C ARG A 291 19.90 7.86 8.45
N ILE A 292 20.92 7.62 9.29
CA ILE A 292 21.32 6.28 9.71
C ILE A 292 20.23 5.63 10.56
N ASP A 293 19.72 6.33 11.57
CA ASP A 293 18.71 5.82 12.50
C ASP A 293 17.38 5.54 11.78
N ALA A 294 16.99 6.38 10.82
CA ALA A 294 15.81 6.15 10.00
C ALA A 294 15.90 4.84 9.22
N ARG A 295 17.11 4.44 8.79
CA ARG A 295 17.28 3.17 8.08
C ARG A 295 17.27 1.98 8.99
N GLU A 296 17.90 2.09 10.17
CA GLU A 296 17.78 1.07 11.21
C GLU A 296 16.29 0.87 11.58
N MET A 297 15.54 1.97 11.69
CA MET A 297 14.10 1.98 11.93
C MET A 297 13.30 1.27 10.82
N ILE A 298 13.62 1.52 9.55
CA ILE A 298 12.97 0.83 8.42
C ILE A 298 13.21 -0.68 8.49
N GLU A 299 14.43 -1.11 8.81
CA GLU A 299 14.74 -2.53 8.95
C GLU A 299 13.98 -3.16 10.13
N TRP A 300 13.86 -2.48 11.27
CA TRP A 300 12.97 -2.93 12.35
C TRP A 300 11.51 -3.02 11.90
N ALA A 301 11.03 -2.04 11.12
CA ALA A 301 9.66 -2.04 10.62
C ALA A 301 9.42 -3.21 9.66
N LYS A 302 10.35 -3.50 8.76
CA LYS A 302 10.29 -4.66 7.86
C LYS A 302 10.30 -5.98 8.62
N ASN A 303 11.13 -6.09 9.66
CA ASN A 303 11.19 -7.30 10.50
C ASN A 303 9.92 -7.48 11.33
N GLY A 304 9.31 -6.39 11.80
CA GLY A 304 8.04 -6.40 12.54
C GLY A 304 6.81 -6.56 11.65
N ALA A 305 6.89 -6.20 10.36
CA ALA A 305 5.75 -6.20 9.45
C ALA A 305 5.62 -7.52 8.69
N THR A 306 4.44 -8.13 8.77
CA THR A 306 4.00 -9.24 7.91
C THR A 306 4.07 -8.90 6.45
N MET A 307 3.78 -7.64 6.14
CA MET A 307 3.83 -7.08 4.81
C MET A 307 5.06 -6.18 4.68
N SER A 308 6.24 -6.72 4.96
CA SER A 308 7.52 -5.99 4.82
C SER A 308 7.70 -5.37 3.43
N ARG A 309 7.10 -5.97 2.39
CA ARG A 309 7.05 -5.45 1.01
C ARG A 309 6.27 -4.13 0.88
N ASN A 310 5.37 -3.84 1.80
CA ASN A 310 4.66 -2.56 1.86
C ASN A 310 5.51 -1.47 2.52
N VAL A 311 6.63 -1.80 3.17
CA VAL A 311 7.58 -0.83 3.72
C VAL A 311 8.72 -0.64 2.72
N ILE A 312 8.69 0.49 2.01
CA ILE A 312 9.61 0.80 0.91
C ILE A 312 10.71 1.74 1.43
N ASP A 313 11.95 1.28 1.36
CA ASP A 313 13.14 2.06 1.70
C ASP A 313 13.65 2.81 0.46
N ARG A 314 13.67 4.15 0.53
CA ARG A 314 14.30 5.02 -0.48
C ARG A 314 15.58 5.69 0.02
N ILE A 315 16.12 5.25 1.16
CA ILE A 315 17.38 5.75 1.71
C ILE A 315 18.47 4.68 1.48
N PRO A 316 19.43 4.90 0.57
CA PRO A 316 20.40 3.88 0.18
C PRO A 316 21.47 3.63 1.24
N MET A 317 22.19 2.50 1.09
CA MET A 317 23.23 2.07 2.03
C MET A 317 24.31 3.11 2.28
N LEU A 318 24.90 3.52 1.17
CA LEU A 318 25.91 4.55 1.11
C LEU A 318 25.26 5.80 0.54
N GLU A 319 25.78 6.93 0.97
CA GLU A 319 25.40 8.22 0.42
C GLU A 319 25.61 8.22 -1.10
N SER A 320 24.54 8.47 -1.87
CA SER A 320 24.60 8.55 -3.33
C SER A 320 24.13 9.92 -3.80
N VAL A 321 24.84 10.50 -4.78
CA VAL A 321 24.43 11.74 -5.48
C VAL A 321 23.04 11.67 -6.10
N SER A 322 22.51 10.46 -6.30
CA SER A 322 21.14 10.21 -6.78
C SER A 322 20.08 10.26 -5.68
N GLU A 323 20.45 10.42 -4.41
CA GLU A 323 19.47 10.54 -3.33
C GLU A 323 18.71 11.84 -3.38
N LEU A 324 17.44 11.75 -2.99
CA LEU A 324 16.57 12.91 -2.88
C LEU A 324 17.17 14.01 -1.99
N CYS A 325 17.89 13.65 -0.92
CA CYS A 325 18.51 14.60 0.00
C CYS A 325 19.54 15.52 -0.69
N HIS A 326 20.10 15.13 -1.85
CA HIS A 326 21.00 15.96 -2.65
C HIS A 326 20.29 16.89 -3.63
N SER A 327 19.00 16.66 -3.93
CA SER A 327 18.24 17.45 -4.92
C SER A 327 18.21 18.95 -4.60
N VAL A 328 18.37 19.30 -3.33
CA VAL A 328 18.34 20.67 -2.82
C VAL A 328 19.67 21.15 -2.23
N GLY A 329 20.76 20.42 -2.44
CA GLY A 329 22.07 20.78 -1.90
C GLY A 329 22.09 20.93 -0.36
N LYS A 330 23.04 21.71 0.17
CA LYS A 330 23.14 22.05 1.61
C LYS A 330 22.39 23.34 1.95
N HIS A 331 21.12 23.45 1.52
CA HIS A 331 20.32 24.62 1.88
C HIS A 331 19.65 24.42 3.25
N CYS A 332 20.37 24.82 4.30
CA CYS A 332 19.89 24.82 5.67
C CYS A 332 18.83 25.91 5.88
N ARG A 333 17.99 25.69 6.89
CA ARG A 333 17.20 26.77 7.48
C ARG A 333 18.13 27.66 8.30
N ALA A 334 17.76 28.94 8.47
CA ALA A 334 18.56 29.84 9.30
C ALA A 334 18.51 29.44 10.78
N THR A 335 17.35 28.96 11.24
CA THR A 335 17.14 28.37 12.57
C THR A 335 16.24 27.13 12.49
N SER A 336 16.18 26.34 13.56
CA SER A 336 15.27 25.17 13.67
C SER A 336 13.80 25.55 13.56
N GLU A 337 13.46 26.79 13.91
CA GLU A 337 12.10 27.32 13.85
C GLU A 337 11.75 27.86 12.47
N ASP A 338 12.72 28.16 11.60
CA ASP A 338 12.47 28.70 10.27
C ASP A 338 11.88 27.65 9.33
N SER A 339 11.28 28.11 8.23
CA SER A 339 10.82 27.26 7.13
C SER A 339 11.89 27.22 6.07
N TYR A 340 11.96 26.13 5.30
CA TYR A 340 12.78 26.12 4.11
C TYR A 340 12.34 27.22 3.14
N PRO A 341 13.29 27.84 2.41
CA PRO A 341 12.97 28.75 1.32
C PRO A 341 12.04 28.09 0.30
N HIS A 342 11.11 28.85 -0.29
CA HIS A 342 10.13 28.30 -1.24
C HIS A 342 10.78 27.55 -2.42
N LEU A 343 11.96 27.98 -2.86
CA LEU A 343 12.72 27.31 -3.92
C LEU A 343 13.15 25.89 -3.49
N VAL A 344 13.69 25.76 -2.28
CA VAL A 344 14.10 24.47 -1.69
C VAL A 344 12.90 23.56 -1.52
N VAL A 345 11.78 24.07 -0.99
CA VAL A 345 10.54 23.30 -0.84
C VAL A 345 10.04 22.80 -2.20
N LYS A 346 10.08 23.65 -3.23
CA LYS A 346 9.70 23.29 -4.59
C LYS A 346 10.56 22.17 -5.16
N ASP A 347 11.86 22.38 -5.18
CA ASP A 347 12.82 21.47 -5.82
C ASP A 347 12.83 20.10 -5.12
N PHE A 348 12.73 20.10 -3.78
CA PHE A 348 12.63 18.85 -3.01
C PHE A 348 11.35 18.09 -3.34
N LEU A 349 10.18 18.73 -3.33
CA LEU A 349 8.91 18.05 -3.56
C LEU A 349 8.76 17.57 -5.01
N GLU A 350 9.25 18.33 -6.00
CA GLU A 350 9.31 17.86 -7.40
C GLU A 350 10.21 16.62 -7.54
N SER A 351 11.36 16.62 -6.85
CA SER A 351 12.28 15.49 -6.86
C SER A 351 11.71 14.28 -6.11
N LEU A 352 11.01 14.52 -5.00
CA LEU A 352 10.37 13.49 -4.19
C LEU A 352 9.32 12.77 -5.03
N TRP A 353 8.53 13.52 -5.78
CA TRP A 353 7.52 12.99 -6.68
C TRP A 353 8.11 12.08 -7.75
N ASN A 354 9.20 12.52 -8.36
CA ASN A 354 9.91 11.71 -9.34
C ASN A 354 10.52 10.43 -8.74
N CYS A 355 10.92 10.47 -7.47
CA CYS A 355 11.45 9.31 -6.75
C CYS A 355 10.35 8.28 -6.45
N VAL A 356 9.17 8.72 -6.01
CA VAL A 356 8.10 7.84 -5.52
C VAL A 356 7.04 7.48 -6.56
N LYS A 357 7.00 8.12 -7.74
CA LYS A 357 5.98 7.86 -8.78
C LYS A 357 5.84 6.39 -9.21
N GLY A 358 6.91 5.60 -9.13
CA GLY A 358 6.87 4.17 -9.43
C GLY A 358 6.22 3.32 -8.33
N ASP A 359 6.24 3.81 -7.09
CA ASP A 359 5.71 3.11 -5.92
C ASP A 359 4.27 3.51 -5.60
N ILE A 360 3.88 4.72 -6.00
CA ILE A 360 2.57 5.32 -5.71
C ILE A 360 1.80 5.54 -7.01
N SER A 361 0.65 4.87 -7.16
CA SER A 361 -0.33 5.20 -8.22
C SER A 361 -1.09 6.49 -7.87
N LEU A 362 -0.39 7.62 -7.86
CA LEU A 362 -0.99 8.95 -7.86
C LEU A 362 -1.39 9.32 -9.28
N ASP A 363 -2.53 9.99 -9.44
CA ASP A 363 -2.80 10.70 -10.69
C ASP A 363 -1.76 11.83 -10.86
N GLU A 364 -1.22 11.97 -12.07
CA GLU A 364 0.08 12.58 -12.40
C GLU A 364 0.31 14.06 -11.99
N ASN A 365 -0.60 14.72 -11.29
CA ASN A 365 -0.64 16.18 -11.27
C ASN A 365 -0.62 16.79 -9.86
N LEU A 366 0.52 16.77 -9.16
CA LEU A 366 0.79 17.84 -8.19
C LEU A 366 1.08 19.10 -9.00
N LYS A 367 0.08 19.96 -9.17
CA LYS A 367 0.27 21.22 -9.91
C LYS A 367 1.10 22.15 -9.03
N THR A 368 2.33 22.41 -9.46
CA THR A 368 3.10 23.52 -8.89
C THR A 368 2.34 24.81 -9.14
N LYS A 369 2.21 25.64 -8.10
CA LYS A 369 1.64 26.98 -8.27
C LYS A 369 2.51 27.71 -9.29
N PRO A 370 1.92 28.39 -10.28
CA PRO A 370 2.68 29.25 -11.16
C PRO A 370 3.43 30.26 -10.27
N ALA A 371 4.75 30.34 -10.45
CA ALA A 371 5.59 31.19 -9.61
C ALA A 371 4.97 32.59 -9.53
N ARG A 372 4.74 33.10 -8.30
CA ARG A 372 4.31 34.49 -8.11
C ARG A 372 5.38 35.36 -8.76
N LYS A 373 5.07 35.98 -9.91
CA LYS A 373 5.97 36.90 -10.60
C LYS A 373 6.52 37.89 -9.58
N SER A 374 7.85 37.96 -9.45
CA SER A 374 8.52 38.87 -8.51
C SER A 374 8.04 40.31 -8.76
N LYS A 375 8.11 41.19 -7.74
CA LYS A 375 7.77 42.61 -7.94
C LYS A 375 8.51 43.20 -9.14
N ALA A 376 9.80 42.87 -9.30
CA ALA A 376 10.60 43.28 -10.45
C ALA A 376 10.07 42.71 -11.79
N ALA A 377 9.63 41.46 -11.83
CA ALA A 377 9.03 40.86 -13.03
C ALA A 377 7.67 41.50 -13.36
N ARG A 378 6.84 41.82 -12.35
CA ARG A 378 5.57 42.55 -12.55
C ARG A 378 5.83 43.97 -13.05
N THR A 379 6.81 44.66 -12.51
CA THR A 379 7.22 45.99 -12.97
C THR A 379 7.73 45.95 -14.41
N ARG A 380 8.58 44.97 -14.77
CA ARG A 380 9.05 44.77 -16.15
C ARG A 380 7.91 44.45 -17.11
N GLU A 381 6.96 43.59 -16.74
CA GLU A 381 5.79 43.29 -17.56
C GLU A 381 4.84 44.48 -17.69
N TYR A 382 4.65 45.25 -16.62
CA TYR A 382 3.89 46.50 -16.66
C TYR A 382 4.51 47.48 -17.66
N PHE A 383 5.83 47.70 -17.59
CA PHE A 383 6.52 48.56 -18.53
C PHE A 383 6.53 48.00 -19.96
N LYS A 384 6.65 46.67 -20.13
CA LYS A 384 6.56 46.02 -21.44
C LYS A 384 5.17 46.23 -22.07
N ARG A 385 4.09 45.98 -21.32
CA ARG A 385 2.71 46.23 -21.79
C ARG A 385 2.46 47.70 -22.09
N ASN A 386 2.97 48.60 -21.26
CA ASN A 386 2.77 50.03 -21.50
C ASN A 386 3.52 50.50 -22.76
N ARG A 387 4.70 49.92 -23.04
CA ARG A 387 5.47 50.18 -24.27
C ARG A 387 4.79 49.62 -25.51
N GLU A 388 4.20 48.43 -25.41
CA GLU A 388 3.41 47.81 -26.47
C GLU A 388 2.12 48.61 -26.76
N ARG A 389 1.45 49.10 -25.72
CA ARG A 389 0.27 49.98 -25.84
C ARG A 389 0.61 51.31 -26.53
N MET A 390 1.69 51.96 -26.11
CA MET A 390 2.17 53.21 -26.77
C MET A 390 2.59 52.97 -28.24
N SER A 391 3.15 51.80 -28.54
CA SER A 391 3.50 51.41 -29.92
C SER A 391 2.26 51.17 -30.78
N GLN A 392 1.19 50.61 -30.21
CA GLN A 392 -0.10 50.46 -30.89
C GLN A 392 -0.79 51.81 -31.10
N GLU A 393 -0.79 52.70 -30.09
CA GLU A 393 -1.37 54.04 -30.20
C GLU A 393 -0.64 54.89 -31.27
N ASN A 394 0.70 54.82 -31.34
CA ASN A 394 1.47 55.49 -32.39
C ASN A 394 1.29 54.90 -33.80
N LYS A 395 0.92 53.62 -33.92
CA LYS A 395 0.56 53.01 -35.21
C LYS A 395 -0.83 53.44 -35.68
N VAL A 396 -1.75 53.75 -34.78
CA VAL A 396 -3.08 54.27 -35.12
C VAL A 396 -3.02 55.73 -35.56
N HIS A 397 -2.12 56.54 -34.99
CA HIS A 397 -1.93 57.94 -35.40
C HIS A 397 -1.15 58.13 -36.72
N ASN A 398 -0.34 57.15 -37.14
CA ASN A 398 0.43 57.21 -38.39
C ASN A 398 -0.15 56.37 -39.53
N ALA A 399 -1.42 55.97 -39.45
CA ALA A 399 -2.10 55.29 -40.55
C ALA A 399 -2.30 56.28 -41.72
N PRO A 400 -1.81 55.98 -42.95
CA PRO A 400 -1.97 56.88 -44.08
C PRO A 400 -3.45 56.97 -44.50
N ILE A 401 -3.92 58.21 -44.67
CA ILE A 401 -5.27 58.55 -45.17
C ILE A 401 -5.48 57.84 -46.51
N ARG A 402 -6.31 56.79 -46.51
CA ARG A 402 -6.80 56.16 -47.74
C ARG A 402 -7.69 57.16 -48.48
N LYS A 403 -7.24 57.58 -49.66
CA LYS A 403 -8.06 58.33 -50.63
C LYS A 403 -9.31 57.51 -50.98
N MET A 404 -10.48 58.14 -50.84
CA MET A 404 -11.77 57.56 -51.20
C MET A 404 -11.91 57.36 -52.72
N PRO A 405 -12.65 56.33 -53.18
CA PRO A 405 -12.98 56.17 -54.60
C PRO A 405 -14.11 57.12 -55.03
N HIS A 406 -13.99 57.61 -56.26
CA HIS A 406 -14.94 58.49 -56.95
C HIS A 406 -16.38 57.94 -56.99
N SER A 407 -17.32 58.80 -56.61
CA SER A 407 -18.76 58.69 -56.86
C SER A 407 -19.09 59.23 -58.26
N ASN A 408 -19.74 58.40 -59.09
CA ASN A 408 -20.29 58.79 -60.40
C ASN A 408 -21.76 59.22 -60.27
N ARG A 409 -21.97 60.49 -60.64
CA ARG A 409 -23.12 61.16 -61.30
C ARG A 409 -24.55 60.57 -61.17
N VAL A 410 -25.38 61.32 -60.42
CA VAL A 410 -26.72 61.95 -60.67
C VAL A 410 -27.57 61.46 -61.87
N PRO A 411 -28.92 61.45 -61.73
CA PRO A 411 -29.70 62.57 -62.27
C PRO A 411 -30.81 63.11 -61.32
N PRO A 412 -31.32 64.32 -61.61
CA PRO A 412 -32.21 65.06 -60.72
C PRO A 412 -33.70 64.71 -60.91
N HIS A 413 -34.48 64.96 -59.86
CA HIS A 413 -35.92 65.16 -59.93
C HIS A 413 -36.26 66.40 -60.77
N ASN A 414 -37.28 66.31 -61.62
CA ASN A 414 -38.25 67.38 -61.76
C ASN A 414 -39.60 66.84 -62.26
N ASP A 415 -40.68 67.30 -61.60
CA ASP A 415 -41.98 67.73 -62.13
C ASP A 415 -42.68 66.92 -63.25
N GLN A 416 -44.00 66.83 -63.37
CA GLN A 416 -45.21 67.10 -62.61
C GLN A 416 -46.32 66.55 -63.55
N THR A 417 -47.49 66.23 -62.98
CA THR A 417 -48.82 66.39 -63.60
C THR A 417 -49.28 65.58 -64.84
N HIS A 418 -50.40 64.90 -64.60
CA HIS A 418 -51.66 64.84 -65.38
C HIS A 418 -51.83 63.98 -66.65
N HIS A 419 -52.79 63.04 -66.49
CA HIS A 419 -53.90 62.65 -67.38
C HIS A 419 -53.73 62.76 -68.90
N HIS A 420 -53.79 61.61 -69.58
CA HIS A 420 -55.05 61.12 -70.15
C HIS A 420 -55.02 59.62 -70.41
#